data_AF-A0A9E3IAG3-F1
#
_entry.id   AF-A0A9E3IAG3-F1
#
_cell.length_a   1.000
_cell.length_b   1.000
_cell.length_c   1.000
_cell.angle_alpha   90.00
_cell.angle_beta   90.00
_cell.angle_gamma   90.00
#
_symmetry.space_group_name_H-M   'P 1'
#
loop_
_entity.id
_entity.type
_entity.pdbx_description
1 polymer ?
#
loop_
_entity_poly.entity_id
_entity_poly.type
_entity_poly.pdbx_seq_one_letter_code
_entity_poly.pdbx_strand_id
1 'polypeptide(L)'
;MSNKSVLSIPSIVQELYSIVDRLEELFPGRRFTPDGHLVGSIGEVLAAAGKLQKNGQRPISLYKLRRLMKSVQKPEQLRRSTS
;
A
#
# COMPACT_ATOMS: atom_id res chain seq x y z
N MET A 1 -8.73 -0.79 -8.31
CA MET A 1 -7.54 -1.39 -7.67
C MET A 1 -7.95 -1.83 -6.27
N SER A 2 -7.96 -3.13 -6.01
CA SER A 2 -8.49 -3.70 -4.78
C SER A 2 -7.68 -3.24 -3.57
N ASN A 3 -8.34 -2.77 -2.51
CA ASN A 3 -7.75 -2.19 -1.29
C ASN A 3 -6.74 -3.12 -0.58
N LYS A 4 -6.73 -4.42 -0.95
CA LYS A 4 -5.70 -5.39 -0.55
C LYS A 4 -4.28 -5.03 -1.01
N SER A 5 -4.11 -4.37 -2.16
CA SER A 5 -2.77 -4.20 -2.78
C SER A 5 -1.84 -3.25 -2.02
N VAL A 6 -2.39 -2.26 -1.32
CA VAL A 6 -1.58 -1.28 -0.58
C VAL A 6 -1.25 -1.80 0.82
N LEU A 7 -2.14 -2.58 1.43
CA LEU A 7 -1.93 -3.14 2.76
C LEU A 7 -0.78 -4.17 2.80
N SER A 8 -0.45 -4.79 1.67
CA SER A 8 0.69 -5.70 1.52
C SER A 8 2.02 -5.00 1.25
N ILE A 9 2.06 -3.69 0.98
CA ILE A 9 3.31 -2.99 0.67
C ILE A 9 4.33 -3.10 1.80
N PRO A 10 3.97 -2.90 3.09
CA PRO A 10 4.94 -3.04 4.18
C PRO A 10 5.62 -4.42 4.23
N SER A 11 4.86 -5.50 4.02
CA SER A 11 5.42 -6.86 3.99
C SER A 11 6.30 -7.09 2.77
N ILE A 12 5.95 -6.54 1.62
CA ILE A 12 6.78 -6.63 0.39
C ILE A 12 8.09 -5.86 0.59
N VAL A 13 8.06 -4.68 1.22
CA VAL A 13 9.27 -3.91 1.54
C VAL A 13 10.16 -4.69 2.50
N GLN A 14 9.57 -5.33 3.52
CA GLN A 14 10.31 -6.19 4.43
C GLN A 14 11.00 -7.34 3.68
N GLU A 15 10.27 -8.02 2.79
CA GLU A 15 10.81 -9.09 1.95
C GLU A 15 11.96 -8.60 1.06
N LEU A 16 11.82 -7.42 0.44
CA LEU A 16 12.89 -6.80 -0.36
C LEU A 16 14.18 -6.62 0.45
N TYR A 17 14.09 -6.11 1.69
CA TYR A 17 15.27 -5.97 2.55
C TYR A 17 15.84 -7.32 2.98
N SER A 18 14.99 -8.33 3.26
CA SER A 18 15.48 -9.68 3.54
C SER A 18 16.22 -10.31 2.35
N ILE A 19 15.80 -10.01 1.11
CA ILE A 19 16.51 -10.43 -0.10
C ILE A 19 17.87 -9.73 -0.19
N VAL A 20 17.93 -8.43 0.09
CA VAL A 20 19.17 -7.66 0.15
C VAL A 20 20.16 -8.29 1.13
N ASP A 21 19.72 -8.56 2.37
CA ASP A 21 20.56 -9.17 3.39
C ASP A 21 21.14 -10.52 2.91
N ARG A 22 20.29 -11.36 2.30
CA ARG A 22 20.71 -12.65 1.76
C ARG A 22 21.71 -12.53 0.61
N LEU A 23 21.60 -11.50 -0.24
CA LEU A 23 22.57 -11.25 -1.31
C LEU A 23 23.92 -10.79 -0.74
N GLU A 24 23.92 -9.98 0.31
CA GLU A 24 25.15 -9.54 0.99
C GLU A 24 25.85 -10.71 1.70
N GLU A 25 25.10 -11.68 2.25
CA GLU A 25 25.64 -12.93 2.78
C GLU A 25 26.32 -13.79 1.70
N LEU A 26 25.70 -13.89 0.52
CA LEU A 26 26.22 -14.70 -0.60
C LEU A 26 27.43 -14.05 -1.30
N PHE A 27 27.55 -12.72 -1.25
CA PHE A 27 28.63 -11.97 -1.89
C PHE A 27 29.29 -10.99 -0.89
N PRO A 28 30.11 -11.49 0.05
CA PRO A 28 30.74 -10.65 1.06
C PRO A 28 31.51 -9.47 0.46
N GLY A 29 31.30 -8.27 1.01
CA GLY A 29 31.93 -7.03 0.55
C GLY A 29 31.25 -6.35 -0.65
N ARG A 30 30.24 -6.97 -1.26
CA ARG A 30 29.38 -6.34 -2.27
C ARG A 30 28.12 -5.79 -1.59
N ARG A 31 27.87 -4.48 -1.70
CA ARG A 31 26.63 -3.87 -1.20
C ARG A 31 25.48 -4.02 -2.19
N PHE A 32 24.30 -4.40 -1.70
CA PHE A 32 23.07 -4.49 -2.49
C PHE A 32 22.05 -3.51 -1.92
N THR A 33 22.05 -2.26 -2.39
CA THR A 33 21.17 -1.22 -1.81
C THR A 33 19.94 -1.00 -2.69
N PRO A 34 18.70 -1.07 -2.14
CA PRO A 34 17.54 -0.51 -2.83
C PRO A 34 17.78 0.98 -3.05
N ASP A 35 17.83 1.41 -4.30
CA ASP A 35 18.18 2.79 -4.60
C ASP A 35 17.08 3.79 -4.17
N GLY A 36 17.47 5.08 -4.08
CA GLY A 36 16.57 6.13 -3.63
C GLY A 36 15.36 6.36 -4.54
N HIS A 37 15.45 6.01 -5.83
CA HIS A 37 14.30 6.12 -6.73
C HIS A 37 13.26 5.05 -6.40
N LEU A 38 13.68 3.80 -6.26
CA LEU A 38 12.79 2.69 -5.89
C LEU A 38 12.09 2.94 -4.55
N VAL A 39 12.87 3.32 -3.52
CA VAL A 39 12.33 3.61 -2.19
C VAL A 39 11.39 4.83 -2.24
N GLY A 40 11.72 5.85 -3.04
CA GLY A 40 10.88 7.02 -3.26
C GLY A 40 9.51 6.67 -3.85
N SER A 41 9.48 5.88 -4.93
CA SER A 41 8.23 5.45 -5.57
C SER A 41 7.33 4.65 -4.63
N ILE A 42 7.89 3.79 -3.77
CA ILE A 42 7.14 3.06 -2.74
C ILE A 42 6.51 4.03 -1.74
N GLY A 43 7.27 5.05 -1.32
CA GLY A 43 6.81 6.09 -0.41
C GLY A 43 5.62 6.88 -0.96
N GLU A 44 5.65 7.24 -2.25
CA GLU A 44 4.55 7.95 -2.93
C GLU A 44 3.25 7.14 -2.92
N VAL A 45 3.32 5.84 -3.20
CA VAL A 45 2.15 4.95 -3.18
C VAL A 45 1.55 4.87 -1.77
N LEU A 46 2.40 4.75 -0.75
CA LEU A 46 1.97 4.73 0.66
C LEU A 46 1.35 6.07 1.09
N ALA A 47 1.92 7.19 0.65
CA ALA A 47 1.39 8.52 0.94
C ALA A 47 0.02 8.74 0.28
N ALA A 48 -0.16 8.32 -0.97
CA ALA A 48 -1.43 8.41 -1.70
C ALA A 48 -2.58 7.62 -1.05
N ALA A 49 -2.24 6.61 -0.24
CA ALA A 49 -3.18 5.80 0.52
C ALA A 49 -3.61 6.42 1.86
N GLY A 50 -2.87 7.42 2.38
CA GLY A 50 -3.14 8.08 3.66
C GLY A 50 -2.63 7.29 4.88
N LYS A 51 -2.45 7.95 6.02
CA LYS A 51 -1.89 7.34 7.25
C LYS A 51 -2.82 6.29 7.85
N LEU A 52 -2.30 5.13 8.24
CA LEU A 52 -3.08 4.11 8.95
C LEU A 52 -3.57 4.63 10.31
N GLN A 53 -4.85 4.42 10.62
CA GLN A 53 -5.47 4.70 11.91
C GLN A 53 -5.25 3.52 12.88
N LYS A 54 -5.41 3.76 14.19
CA LYS A 54 -5.24 2.72 15.24
C LYS A 54 -6.18 1.52 15.08
N ASN A 55 -7.33 1.71 14.44
CA ASN A 55 -8.32 0.67 14.13
C ASN A 55 -8.01 -0.10 12.83
N GLY A 56 -6.83 0.10 12.23
CA GLY A 56 -6.42 -0.56 10.99
C GLY A 56 -7.03 0.02 9.71
N GLN A 57 -7.84 1.09 9.79
CA GLN A 57 -8.42 1.75 8.63
C GLN A 57 -7.53 2.90 8.13
N ARG A 58 -7.73 3.36 6.89
CA ARG A 58 -7.05 4.58 6.37
C ARG A 58 -8.09 5.67 6.13
N PRO A 59 -7.84 6.91 6.59
CA PRO A 59 -8.76 8.01 6.39
C PRO A 59 -8.82 8.33 4.90
N ILE A 60 -10.04 8.48 4.39
CA ILE A 60 -10.30 8.91 3.02
C ILE A 60 -11.18 10.16 3.06
N SER A 61 -10.88 11.15 2.23
CA SER A 61 -11.72 12.34 2.14
C SER A 61 -13.09 11.97 1.55
N LEU A 62 -14.15 12.63 2.03
CA LEU A 62 -15.51 12.48 1.48
C LEU A 62 -15.55 12.73 -0.03
N TYR A 63 -14.74 13.66 -0.54
CA TYR A 63 -14.60 13.92 -1.96
C TYR A 63 -14.06 12.71 -2.73
N LYS A 64 -12.94 12.12 -2.27
CA LYS A 64 -12.33 10.94 -2.92
C LYS A 64 -13.27 9.73 -2.84
N LEU A 65 -13.93 9.54 -1.69
CA LEU A 65 -14.94 8.50 -1.52
C LEU A 65 -16.11 8.67 -2.49
N ARG A 66 -16.69 9.87 -2.61
CA ARG A 66 -17.78 10.17 -3.57
C ARG A 66 -17.36 9.90 -5.01
N ARG A 67 -16.13 10.23 -5.40
CA ARG A 67 -15.60 9.92 -6.74
C ARG A 67 -15.50 8.43 -7.00
N LEU A 68 -14.98 7.65 -6.05
CA LEU A 68 -14.91 6.19 -6.15
C LEU A 68 -16.31 5.56 -6.23
N MET A 69 -17.28 6.08 -5.48
CA MET A 69 -18.66 5.59 -5.53
C MET A 69 -19.31 5.78 -6.91
N LYS A 70 -18.90 6.79 -7.70
CA LYS A 70 -19.40 6.97 -9.08
C LYS A 70 -19.00 5.85 -10.04
N SER A 71 -17.89 5.15 -9.77
CA SER A 71 -17.42 4.05 -10.61
C SER A 71 -18.02 2.69 -10.24
N VAL A 72 -18.85 2.61 -9.19
CA VAL A 72 -19.53 1.38 -8.78
C VAL A 72 -20.95 1.39 -9.31
N GLN A 73 -21.36 0.36 -10.05
CA GLN A 73 -22.72 0.28 -10.56
C GLN A 73 -23.71 0.16 -9.40
N LYS A 74 -24.87 0.83 -9.48
CA LYS A 74 -25.91 0.82 -8.42
C LYS A 74 -26.27 -0.59 -7.89
N PRO A 75 -26.43 -1.65 -8.72
CA PRO A 75 -26.74 -2.99 -8.20
C PRO A 75 -25.62 -3.61 -7.35
N GLU A 76 -24.37 -3.15 -7.50
CA GLU A 76 -23.22 -3.63 -6.73
C GLU A 76 -23.03 -2.87 -5.41
N GLN A 77 -23.70 -1.73 -5.23
CA GLN A 77 -23.62 -0.95 -4.01
C GLN A 77 -24.42 -1.62 -2.90
N LEU A 78 -23.79 -1.74 -1.72
CA LEU A 78 -24.45 -2.33 -0.55
C LEU A 78 -25.73 -1.57 -0.20
N ARG A 79 -26.83 -2.31 -0.07
CA ARG A 79 -28.09 -1.75 0.42
C ARG A 79 -27.90 -1.33 1.87
N ARG A 80 -28.38 -0.13 2.20
CA ARG A 80 -28.38 0.38 3.57
C ARG A 80 -29.25 -0.56 4.42
N SER A 81 -28.66 -1.26 5.39
CA SER A 81 -29.46 -1.98 6.39
C SER A 81 -30.02 -0.95 7.36
N THR A 82 -31.28 -0.57 7.18
CA THR A 82 -32.02 0.14 8.21
C THR A 82 -32.52 -0.90 9.20
N SER A 83 -31.98 -0.86 10.42
CA SER A 83 -32.60 -1.49 11.60
C SER A 83 -33.67 -0.58 12.18
#